data_AF-A0A2V2QM74-F1
#
_entry.id   AF-A0A2V2QM74-F1
#
_cell.length_a   1.000
_cell.length_b   1.000
_cell.length_c   1.000
_cell.angle_alpha   90.00
_cell.angle_beta   90.00
_cell.angle_gamma   90.00
#
_symmetry.space_group_name_H-M   'P 1'
#
loop_
_entity.id
_entity.type
_entity.pdbx_description
1 polymer ?
#
loop_
_entity_poly.entity_id
_entity_poly.type
_entity_poly.pdbx_seq_one_letter_code
_entity_poly.pdbx_strand_id
1 'polypeptide(L)'
;ALGLAGTALAVHWVPGSGAGWAMAAPLLLAGLGSGLVIAPNQTLTLAEVPVHRAGSAGGTLQTGQRVGSAVGIAAVGAVFFAQIGPGSWAEAYDHGLIVSVAFVLAALIVALADVGADRLGRRRERKESTDPSRSTA
;
A
#
# COMPACT_ATOMS: atom_id res chain seq x y z
N ALA A 1 -0.59 -8.71 3.10
CA ALA A 1 0.38 -9.83 3.03
C ALA A 1 -0.19 -11.13 3.60
N LEU A 2 -0.57 -11.18 4.89
CA LEU A 2 -1.12 -12.40 5.52
C LEU A 2 -2.42 -12.92 4.89
N GLY A 3 -3.33 -12.03 4.47
CA GLY A 3 -4.57 -12.43 3.79
C GLY A 3 -4.33 -13.11 2.42
N LEU A 4 -3.38 -12.60 1.63
CA LEU A 4 -2.98 -13.20 0.35
C LEU A 4 -2.25 -14.53 0.54
N ALA A 5 -1.39 -14.64 1.55
CA ALA A 5 -0.72 -15.88 1.92
C ALA A 5 -1.73 -16.97 2.35
N GLY A 6 -2.80 -16.58 3.05
CA GLY A 6 -3.89 -17.48 3.43
C GLY A 6 -4.71 -17.97 2.24
N THR A 7 -5.01 -17.10 1.27
CA THR A 7 -5.75 -17.50 0.05
C THR A 7 -4.93 -18.45 -0.83
N ALA A 8 -3.62 -18.22 -0.97
CA ALA A 8 -2.73 -19.09 -1.73
C ALA A 8 -2.59 -20.49 -1.11
N LEU A 9 -2.55 -20.58 0.23
CA LEU A 9 -2.54 -21.86 0.96
C LEU A 9 -3.86 -22.62 0.83
N ALA A 10 -5.01 -21.92 0.86
CA ALA A 10 -6.32 -22.54 0.76
C ALA A 10 -6.60 -23.15 -0.63
N VAL A 11 -6.11 -22.51 -1.71
CA VAL A 11 -6.26 -23.01 -3.08
C VAL A 11 -5.46 -24.29 -3.33
N HIS A 12 -4.31 -24.47 -2.65
CA HIS A 12 -3.45 -25.63 -2.88
C HIS A 12 -3.91 -26.90 -2.14
N TRP A 13 -4.80 -26.78 -1.14
CA TRP A 13 -5.18 -27.88 -0.25
C TRP A 13 -6.59 -28.45 -0.46
N VAL A 14 -7.44 -27.87 -1.33
CA VAL A 14 -8.82 -28.34 -1.52
C VAL A 14 -9.23 -28.42 -3.00
N PRO A 15 -9.20 -29.60 -3.63
CA PRO A 15 -9.85 -29.82 -4.92
C PRO A 15 -11.34 -30.16 -4.71
N GLY A 16 -12.26 -29.38 -5.30
CA GLY A 16 -13.69 -29.72 -5.40
C GLY A 16 -14.71 -28.64 -5.02
N SER A 17 -15.99 -29.03 -4.98
CA SER A 17 -17.20 -28.19 -4.81
C SER A 17 -17.30 -27.39 -3.49
N GLY A 18 -16.34 -27.54 -2.56
CA GLY A 18 -16.18 -26.72 -1.35
C GLY A 18 -15.30 -25.47 -1.52
N ALA A 19 -14.71 -25.27 -2.71
CA ALA A 19 -13.78 -24.17 -2.98
C ALA A 19 -14.37 -22.76 -2.71
N GLY A 20 -15.67 -22.56 -2.95
CA GLY A 20 -16.32 -21.27 -2.69
C GLY A 20 -16.33 -20.86 -1.22
N TRP A 21 -16.64 -21.80 -0.30
CA TRP A 21 -16.61 -21.55 1.14
C TRP A 21 -15.16 -21.44 1.67
N ALA A 22 -14.24 -22.21 1.08
CA ALA A 22 -12.81 -22.13 1.40
C ALA A 22 -12.18 -20.78 0.97
N MET A 23 -12.69 -20.13 -0.07
CA MET A 23 -12.29 -18.78 -0.49
C MET A 23 -12.99 -17.68 0.31
N ALA A 24 -14.23 -17.90 0.76
CA ALA A 24 -15.01 -16.92 1.51
C ALA A 24 -14.32 -16.51 2.83
N ALA A 25 -13.79 -17.47 3.60
CA ALA A 25 -13.11 -17.19 4.86
C ALA A 25 -11.85 -16.30 4.72
N PRO A 26 -10.88 -16.59 3.84
CA PRO A 26 -9.72 -15.72 3.65
C PRO A 26 -10.08 -14.38 3.01
N LEU A 27 -11.08 -14.32 2.12
CA LEU A 27 -11.57 -13.04 1.58
C LEU A 27 -12.22 -12.17 2.67
N LEU A 28 -13.01 -12.76 3.57
CA LEU A 28 -13.57 -12.07 4.72
C LEU A 28 -12.48 -11.57 5.67
N LEU A 29 -11.49 -12.40 5.99
CA LEU A 29 -10.36 -12.00 6.83
C LEU A 29 -9.51 -10.90 6.18
N ALA A 30 -9.25 -11.00 4.87
CA ALA A 30 -8.55 -9.97 4.11
C ALA A 30 -9.33 -8.65 4.10
N GLY A 31 -10.65 -8.70 3.89
CA GLY A 31 -11.53 -7.53 3.92
C GLY A 31 -11.59 -6.88 5.30
N LEU A 32 -11.81 -7.67 6.35
CA LEU A 32 -11.84 -7.20 7.73
C LEU A 32 -10.51 -6.59 8.15
N GLY A 33 -9.39 -7.29 7.90
CA GLY A 33 -8.06 -6.78 8.22
C GLY A 33 -7.75 -5.49 7.46
N SER A 34 -8.11 -5.41 6.18
CA SER A 34 -7.96 -4.20 5.38
C SER A 34 -8.79 -3.04 5.94
N GLY A 35 -10.06 -3.28 6.29
CA GLY A 35 -10.94 -2.26 6.86
C GLY A 35 -10.46 -1.72 8.20
N LEU A 36 -10.04 -2.62 9.10
CA LEU A 36 -9.53 -2.28 10.43
C LEU A 36 -8.23 -1.48 10.40
N VAL A 37 -7.44 -1.56 9.32
CA VAL A 37 -6.17 -0.83 9.19
C VAL A 37 -6.35 0.46 8.39
N ILE A 38 -7.12 0.44 7.30
CA ILE A 38 -7.26 1.61 6.42
C ILE A 38 -7.95 2.76 7.15
N ALA A 39 -9.04 2.48 7.89
CA ALA A 39 -9.82 3.51 8.59
C ALA A 39 -9.02 4.30 9.65
N PRO A 40 -8.30 3.66 10.60
CA PRO A 40 -7.50 4.42 11.56
C PRO A 40 -6.31 5.09 10.89
N ASN A 41 -5.69 4.49 9.87
CA ASN A 41 -4.58 5.13 9.16
C ASN A 41 -5.02 6.42 8.46
N GLN A 42 -6.17 6.43 7.78
CA GLN A 42 -6.72 7.64 7.17
C GLN A 42 -7.03 8.71 8.22
N THR A 43 -7.57 8.31 9.37
CA THR A 43 -7.89 9.22 10.48
C THR A 43 -6.61 9.83 11.07
N LEU A 44 -5.61 9.01 11.39
CA LEU A 44 -4.31 9.45 11.92
C LEU A 44 -3.59 10.37 10.93
N THR A 45 -3.65 10.06 9.64
CA THR A 45 -3.06 10.91 8.57
C THR A 45 -3.65 12.31 8.57
N LEU A 46 -4.93 12.46 8.94
CA LEU A 46 -5.62 13.75 8.97
C LEU A 46 -5.70 14.37 10.37
N ALA A 47 -5.26 13.66 11.42
CA ALA A 47 -5.42 14.09 12.81
C ALA A 47 -4.64 15.37 13.15
N GLU A 48 -3.52 15.60 12.47
CA GLU A 48 -2.66 16.78 12.67
C GLU A 48 -3.05 17.96 11.75
N VAL A 49 -4.05 17.77 10.88
CA VAL A 49 -4.48 18.81 9.93
C VAL A 49 -5.47 19.77 10.63
N PRO A 50 -5.22 21.09 10.59
CA PRO A 50 -6.16 22.07 11.11
C PRO A 50 -7.57 21.91 10.50
N VAL A 51 -8.63 22.01 11.31
CA VAL A 51 -10.02 21.75 10.88
C VAL A 51 -10.42 22.53 9.62
N HIS A 52 -9.97 23.77 9.47
CA HIS A 52 -10.25 24.61 8.29
C HIS A 52 -9.58 24.11 6.99
N ARG A 53 -8.60 23.20 7.06
CA ARG A 53 -7.92 22.56 5.92
C ARG A 53 -8.24 21.06 5.77
N ALA A 54 -8.98 20.48 6.70
CA ALA A 54 -9.28 19.04 6.71
C ALA A 54 -9.97 18.57 5.42
N GLY A 55 -10.89 19.39 4.87
CA GLY A 55 -11.55 19.10 3.59
C GLY A 55 -10.59 19.06 2.40
N SER A 56 -9.65 20.01 2.33
CA SER A 56 -8.63 20.05 1.27
C SER A 56 -7.62 18.91 1.40
N ALA A 57 -7.21 18.57 2.63
CA ALA A 57 -6.31 17.46 2.89
C ALA A 57 -6.95 16.10 2.54
N GLY A 58 -8.19 15.86 2.98
CA GLY A 58 -8.94 14.65 2.65
C GLY A 58 -9.19 14.52 1.14
N GLY A 59 -9.55 15.61 0.47
CA GLY A 59 -9.73 15.64 -0.99
C GLY A 59 -8.45 15.36 -1.77
N THR A 60 -7.31 15.87 -1.30
CA THR A 60 -5.99 15.59 -1.90
C THR A 60 -5.60 14.13 -1.72
N LEU A 61 -5.81 13.57 -0.52
CA LEU A 61 -5.56 12.16 -0.22
C LEU A 61 -6.37 11.24 -1.14
N GLN A 62 -7.67 11.50 -1.28
CA GLN A 62 -8.53 10.69 -2.15
C GLN A 62 -8.14 10.80 -3.62
N THR A 63 -7.81 12.01 -4.09
CA THR A 63 -7.30 12.23 -5.45
C THR A 63 -6.03 11.42 -5.69
N GLY A 64 -5.07 11.47 -4.76
CA GLY A 64 -3.85 10.68 -4.82
C GLY A 64 -4.11 9.18 -4.90
N GLN A 65 -5.03 8.65 -4.09
CA GLN A 65 -5.40 7.23 -4.14
C GLN A 65 -6.03 6.83 -5.49
N ARG A 66 -6.88 7.68 -6.07
CA ARG A 66 -7.49 7.43 -7.39
C ARG A 66 -6.45 7.44 -8.50
N VAL A 67 -5.56 8.43 -8.51
CA VAL A 67 -4.48 8.53 -9.50
C VAL A 67 -3.55 7.33 -9.39
N GLY A 68 -3.12 6.98 -8.17
CA GLY A 68 -2.27 5.81 -7.94
C GLY A 68 -2.91 4.51 -8.42
N SER A 69 -4.20 4.30 -8.14
CA SER A 69 -4.94 3.12 -8.58
C SER A 69 -5.06 3.06 -10.11
N ALA A 70 -5.37 4.18 -10.75
CA ALA A 70 -5.47 4.26 -12.20
C ALA A 70 -4.13 3.94 -12.89
N VAL A 71 -3.02 4.52 -12.40
CA VAL A 71 -1.68 4.27 -12.92
C VAL A 71 -1.29 2.80 -12.74
N GLY A 72 -1.54 2.21 -11.56
CA GLY A 72 -1.23 0.81 -11.30
C GLY A 72 -1.99 -0.14 -12.22
N ILE A 73 -3.32 0.07 -12.35
CA ILE A 73 -4.17 -0.75 -13.23
C ILE A 73 -3.71 -0.63 -14.69
N ALA A 74 -3.43 0.59 -15.15
CA ALA A 74 -2.98 0.84 -16.53
C ALA A 74 -1.62 0.19 -16.81
N ALA A 75 -0.65 0.30 -15.89
CA ALA A 75 0.68 -0.27 -16.08
C ALA A 75 0.67 -1.79 -16.12
N VAL A 76 -0.03 -2.43 -15.17
CA VAL A 76 -0.15 -3.90 -15.13
C VAL A 76 -0.92 -4.41 -16.35
N GLY A 77 -2.01 -3.74 -16.72
CA GLY A 77 -2.79 -4.08 -17.91
C GLY A 77 -1.98 -3.94 -19.20
N ALA A 78 -1.22 -2.85 -19.36
CA ALA A 78 -0.38 -2.62 -20.53
C ALA A 78 0.67 -3.72 -20.71
N VAL A 79 1.34 -4.13 -19.63
CA VAL A 79 2.34 -5.21 -19.70
C VAL A 79 1.69 -6.56 -19.98
N PHE A 80 0.55 -6.85 -19.35
CA PHE A 80 -0.20 -8.07 -19.60
C PHE A 80 -0.63 -8.18 -21.08
N PHE A 81 -1.26 -7.13 -21.62
CA PHE A 81 -1.70 -7.12 -23.01
C PHE A 81 -0.56 -7.03 -24.02
N ALA A 82 0.61 -6.51 -23.64
CA ALA A 82 1.79 -6.53 -24.50
C ALA A 82 2.37 -7.94 -24.70
N GLN A 83 2.14 -8.85 -23.75
CA GLN A 83 2.71 -10.21 -23.75
C GLN A 83 1.71 -11.31 -24.14
N ILE A 84 0.41 -10.99 -24.19
CA ILE A 84 -0.63 -11.99 -24.46
C ILE A 84 -0.69 -12.36 -25.95
N GLY A 85 -0.59 -13.66 -26.22
CA GLY A 85 -0.69 -14.28 -27.53
C GLY A 85 -1.19 -15.73 -27.40
N PRO A 86 -1.43 -16.44 -28.51
CA PRO A 86 -1.92 -17.81 -28.48
C PRO A 86 -0.94 -18.72 -27.71
N GLY A 87 -1.32 -19.14 -26.51
CA GLY A 87 -0.51 -20.01 -25.64
C GLY A 87 0.43 -19.31 -24.64
N SER A 88 0.57 -17.97 -24.66
CA SER A 88 1.48 -17.24 -23.76
C SER A 88 0.80 -16.66 -22.51
N TRP A 89 -0.38 -17.17 -22.14
CA TRP A 89 -1.16 -16.61 -21.02
C TRP A 89 -0.42 -16.69 -19.67
N ALA A 90 0.28 -17.79 -19.41
CA ALA A 90 1.10 -17.95 -18.21
C ALA A 90 2.25 -16.94 -18.15
N GLU A 91 2.93 -16.73 -19.27
CA GLU A 91 4.05 -15.79 -19.38
C GLU A 91 3.59 -14.33 -19.23
N ALA A 92 2.46 -13.97 -19.83
CA ALA A 92 1.85 -12.65 -19.67
C ALA A 92 1.41 -12.39 -18.21
N TYR A 93 0.89 -13.42 -17.53
CA TYR A 93 0.52 -13.35 -16.13
C TYR A 93 1.73 -13.15 -15.21
N ASP A 94 2.81 -13.91 -15.42
CA ASP A 94 4.06 -13.78 -14.66
C ASP A 94 4.66 -12.37 -14.80
N HIS A 95 4.70 -11.82 -16.02
CA HIS A 95 5.18 -10.46 -16.24
C HIS A 95 4.30 -9.40 -15.54
N GLY A 96 2.97 -9.57 -15.58
CA GLY A 96 2.04 -8.70 -14.85
C GLY A 96 2.26 -8.76 -13.33
N LEU A 97 2.56 -9.94 -12.78
CA LEU A 97 2.91 -10.12 -11.38
C LEU A 97 4.23 -9.43 -11.03
N ILE A 98 5.27 -9.58 -11.86
CA ILE A 98 6.57 -8.92 -11.65
C ILE A 98 6.39 -7.40 -11.58
N VAL A 99 5.61 -6.81 -12.50
CA VAL A 99 5.30 -5.38 -12.50
C VAL A 99 4.60 -4.98 -11.21
N SER A 100 3.58 -5.75 -10.79
CA SER A 100 2.86 -5.49 -9.55
C SER A 100 3.78 -5.52 -8.32
N VAL A 101 4.68 -6.52 -8.24
CA VAL A 101 5.69 -6.61 -7.18
C VAL A 101 6.65 -5.44 -7.23
N ALA A 102 7.10 -5.03 -8.42
CA ALA A 102 7.98 -3.86 -8.59
C ALA A 102 7.33 -2.57 -8.08
N PHE A 103 6.04 -2.34 -8.37
CA PHE A 103 5.29 -1.21 -7.83
C PHE A 103 5.20 -1.25 -6.30
N VAL A 104 4.92 -2.43 -5.72
CA VAL A 104 4.85 -2.60 -4.26
C VAL A 104 6.21 -2.33 -3.60
N LEU A 105 7.29 -2.84 -4.19
CA LEU A 105 8.65 -2.60 -3.69
C LEU A 105 9.04 -1.13 -3.81
N ALA A 106 8.74 -0.48 -4.92
CA ALA A 106 8.98 0.95 -5.09
C ALA A 106 8.20 1.77 -4.04
N ALA A 107 6.92 1.47 -3.83
CA ALA A 107 6.11 2.12 -2.80
C ALA A 107 6.66 1.89 -1.39
N LEU A 108 7.14 0.67 -1.10
CA LEU A 108 7.77 0.34 0.18
C LEU A 108 9.08 1.12 0.38
N ILE A 109 9.92 1.23 -0.64
CA ILE A 109 11.16 2.02 -0.59
C ILE A 109 10.85 3.48 -0.31
N VAL A 110 9.87 4.06 -1.01
CA VAL A 110 9.43 5.45 -0.78
C VAL A 110 8.94 5.62 0.66
N ALA A 111 8.09 4.72 1.15
CA ALA A 111 7.59 4.77 2.53
C ALA A 111 8.73 4.66 3.57
N LEU A 112 9.72 3.80 3.34
CA LEU A 112 10.88 3.67 4.22
C LEU A 112 11.79 4.90 4.17
N ALA A 113 11.97 5.49 2.98
CA ALA A 113 12.74 6.72 2.81
C ALA A 113 12.06 7.91 3.51
N ASP A 114 10.74 8.02 3.40
CA ASP A 114 9.93 9.04 4.05
C ASP A 114 10.06 8.95 5.58
N VAL A 115 9.83 7.75 6.15
CA VAL A 115 10.02 7.49 7.58
C VAL A 115 11.46 7.75 8.04
N GLY A 116 12.45 7.46 7.20
CA GLY A 116 13.86 7.72 7.48
C GLY A 116 14.19 9.21 7.53
N ALA A 117 13.70 9.98 6.55
CA ALA A 117 13.88 11.42 6.47
C ALA A 117 13.23 12.14 7.67
N ASP A 118 12.02 11.71 8.04
CA ASP A 118 11.26 12.27 9.15
C ASP A 118 11.97 12.05 10.50
N ARG A 119 12.55 10.85 10.69
CA ARG A 119 13.37 10.54 11.87
C ARG A 119 14.64 11.38 11.94
N LEU A 120 15.25 11.70 10.82
CA LEU A 120 16.47 12.52 10.77
C LEU A 120 16.17 13.99 11.10
N GLY A 121 15.06 14.53 10.60
CA GLY A 121 14.56 15.88 10.92
C GLY A 121 14.35 16.05 12.42
N ARG A 122 13.57 15.15 13.03
CA ARG A 122 13.30 15.16 14.48
C ARG A 122 14.55 15.04 15.35
N ARG A 123 15.57 14.29 14.91
CA ARG A 123 16.85 14.18 15.64
C ARG A 123 17.63 15.50 15.65
N ARG A 124 17.54 16.27 14.57
CA ARG A 124 18.24 17.55 14.43
C ARG A 124 17.63 18.62 15.35
N GLU A 125 16.30 18.71 15.39
CA GLU A 125 15.58 19.63 16.29
C GLU A 125 15.87 19.37 17.77
N ARG A 126 15.90 18.09 18.18
CA ARG A 126 16.26 17.72 19.56
C ARG A 126 17.68 18.17 19.92
N LYS A 127 18.64 18.04 18.99
CA LYS A 127 20.03 18.44 19.23
C LYS A 127 20.18 19.96 19.38
N GLU A 128 19.41 20.73 18.61
CA GLU A 128 19.38 22.20 18.68
C GLU A 128 18.71 22.72 19.95
N SER A 129 17.67 22.04 20.46
CA SER A 129 17.02 22.39 21.74
C SER A 129 17.87 22.06 22.98
N THR A 130 18.88 21.18 22.85
CA THR A 130 19.75 20.79 23.98
C THR A 130 21.07 21.55 23.98
N ASP A 131 21.26 22.52 23.07
CA ASP A 131 22.47 23.35 23.00
C ASP A 131 22.37 24.53 23.99
N PRO A 132 23.12 24.50 25.11
CA PRO A 132 23.06 25.55 26.13
C PRO A 132 23.64 26.89 25.66
N SER A 133 24.33 26.94 24.50
CA SER A 133 24.96 28.17 23.98
C SER A 133 23.97 29.19 23.40
N ARG A 134 22.69 28.81 23.17
CA ARG A 134 21.63 29.73 22.73
C ARG A 134 20.88 30.43 23.86
N SER A 135 21.10 30.05 25.13
CA SER A 135 20.42 30.67 26.27
C SER A 135 21.11 31.93 26.82
N THR A 136 22.25 32.32 26.25
CA THR A 136 23.08 33.46 26.71
C THR A 136 23.21 34.60 25.70
N ALA A 137 22.35 34.65 24.67
CA ALA A 137 22.25 35.78 23.73
C ALA A 137 20.86 36.40 23.83
#